data_AF-A0A6A6LKL6-F1
#
_entry.id   AF-A0A6A6LKL6-F1
#
_cell.length_a   1.000
_cell.length_b   1.000
_cell.length_c   1.000
_cell.angle_alpha   90.00
_cell.angle_beta   90.00
_cell.angle_gamma   90.00
#
_symmetry.space_group_name_H-M   'P 1'
#
loop_
_entity.id
_entity.type
_entity.pdbx_description
1 polymer ?
#
loop_
_entity_poly.entity_id
_entity_poly.type
_entity_poly.pdbx_seq_one_letter_code
_entity_poly.pdbx_strand_id
1 'polypeptide(L)'
;MANYYDIDDILAEEEFVPVVFRNAVNGVKIDESTERGYVEQGSKAELPFWLARELHLRHAVSMSVPACFNQKTRLEMQADAACVDLRSRCPYFYEFGCKLAPLGVQWSQFVVGSF
;
A
#
# COMPACT_ATOMS: atom_id res chain seq x y z
N MET A 1 -7.50 10.51 13.96
CA MET A 1 -8.00 9.41 14.82
C MET A 1 -9.07 8.73 13.99
N ALA A 2 -8.80 7.52 13.52
CA ALA A 2 -9.75 6.82 12.65
C ALA A 2 -11.02 6.49 13.45
N ASN A 3 -12.18 6.90 12.93
CA ASN A 3 -13.48 6.60 13.49
C ASN A 3 -14.04 5.37 12.77
N TYR A 4 -14.23 4.27 13.49
CA TYR A 4 -14.66 3.00 12.91
C TYR A 4 -15.98 3.10 12.12
N TYR A 5 -16.86 4.05 12.46
CA TYR A 5 -18.15 4.25 11.80
C TYR A 5 -18.14 5.34 10.74
N ASP A 6 -16.99 5.98 10.51
CA ASP A 6 -16.86 6.96 9.44
C ASP A 6 -16.68 6.24 8.10
N ILE A 7 -17.58 6.52 7.17
CA ILE A 7 -17.63 5.89 5.86
C ILE A 7 -16.39 6.27 5.05
N ASP A 8 -15.93 7.52 5.15
CA ASP A 8 -14.75 7.98 4.44
C ASP A 8 -13.49 7.26 4.96
N ASP A 9 -13.43 6.96 6.26
CA ASP A 9 -12.36 6.17 6.85
C ASP A 9 -12.35 4.73 6.34
N ILE A 10 -13.54 4.11 6.25
CA ILE A 10 -13.68 2.73 5.74
C ILE A 10 -13.25 2.68 4.28
N LEU A 11 -13.74 3.61 3.45
CA LEU A 11 -13.42 3.67 2.02
C LEU A 11 -11.94 3.98 1.78
N ALA A 12 -11.33 4.83 2.61
CA ALA A 12 -9.88 5.09 2.54
C ALA A 12 -9.04 3.84 2.87
N GLU A 13 -9.54 2.91 3.70
CA GLU A 13 -8.83 1.67 4.03
C GLU A 13 -9.08 0.52 3.04
N GLU A 14 -10.04 0.68 2.14
CA GLU A 14 -10.32 -0.28 1.06
C GLU A 14 -9.32 -0.17 -0.11
N GLU A 15 -8.55 0.92 -0.18
CA GLU A 15 -7.49 1.14 -1.16
C GLU A 15 -6.46 0.00 -1.17
N PHE A 16 -6.06 -0.44 -2.37
CA PHE A 16 -5.12 -1.55 -2.53
C PHE A 16 -3.67 -1.11 -2.36
N VAL A 17 -2.90 -1.97 -1.70
CA VAL A 17 -1.48 -1.76 -1.43
C VAL A 17 -0.67 -2.96 -1.91
N PRO A 18 0.44 -2.70 -2.63
CA PRO A 18 1.39 -3.75 -2.99
C PRO A 18 2.07 -4.29 -1.73
N VAL A 19 2.00 -5.60 -1.56
CA VAL A 19 2.64 -6.32 -0.46
C VAL A 19 3.49 -7.47 -0.95
N VAL A 20 4.53 -7.79 -0.18
CA VAL A 20 5.37 -8.97 -0.36
C VAL A 20 5.25 -9.83 0.88
N PHE A 21 4.84 -11.09 0.72
CA PHE A 21 4.74 -12.04 1.83
C PHE A 21 6.14 -12.38 2.35
N ARG A 22 6.37 -12.18 3.65
CA ARG A 22 7.64 -12.53 4.30
C ARG A 22 7.70 -13.99 4.71
N ASN A 23 6.55 -14.60 4.96
CA ASN A 23 6.43 -15.99 5.37
C ASN A 23 5.48 -16.70 4.41
N ALA A 24 5.68 -18.00 4.22
CA ALA A 24 4.69 -18.81 3.50
C ALA A 24 3.39 -18.88 4.32
N VAL A 25 2.25 -18.71 3.66
CA VAL A 25 0.92 -18.70 4.30
C VAL A 25 0.09 -19.83 3.71
N ASN A 26 -0.36 -20.76 4.54
CA ASN A 26 -1.22 -21.87 4.10
C ASN A 26 -2.70 -21.53 4.32
N GLY A 27 -3.58 -22.12 3.52
CA GLY A 27 -5.03 -21.98 3.65
C GLY A 27 -5.60 -20.68 3.07
N VAL A 28 -4.79 -19.93 2.32
CA VAL A 28 -5.20 -18.68 1.69
C VAL A 28 -4.96 -18.78 0.18
N LYS A 29 -5.97 -18.44 -0.60
CA LYS A 29 -5.87 -18.24 -2.05
C LYS A 29 -5.95 -16.74 -2.31
N ILE A 30 -4.85 -16.17 -2.79
CA ILE A 30 -4.78 -14.75 -3.17
C ILE A 30 -5.08 -14.56 -4.66
N ASP A 31 -4.74 -15.56 -5.48
CA ASP A 31 -5.07 -15.59 -6.89
C ASP A 31 -5.74 -16.93 -7.23
N GLU A 32 -6.80 -16.90 -8.02
CA GLU A 32 -7.55 -18.10 -8.43
C GLU A 32 -6.66 -19.04 -9.25
N SER A 33 -5.63 -18.51 -9.90
CA SER A 33 -4.62 -19.31 -10.63
C SER A 33 -3.76 -20.19 -9.71
N THR A 34 -3.75 -19.93 -8.40
CA THR A 34 -2.95 -20.69 -7.45
C THR A 34 -3.73 -21.94 -7.03
N GLU A 35 -3.54 -23.02 -7.80
CA GLU A 35 -4.09 -24.36 -7.56
C GLU A 35 -3.80 -24.88 -6.15
N ARG A 36 -2.64 -24.51 -5.61
CA ARG A 36 -2.20 -24.91 -4.28
C ARG A 36 -2.65 -23.84 -3.31
N GLY A 37 -3.49 -24.18 -2.34
CA GLY A 37 -3.98 -23.24 -1.32
C GLY A 37 -2.91 -22.74 -0.33
N TYR A 38 -1.74 -22.35 -0.82
CA TYR A 38 -0.67 -21.73 -0.06
C TYR A 38 -0.01 -20.61 -0.89
N VAL A 39 0.45 -19.58 -0.19
CA VAL A 39 1.24 -18.46 -0.73
C VAL A 39 2.69 -18.68 -0.33
N GLU A 40 3.61 -18.59 -1.29
CA GLU A 40 5.03 -18.75 -1.03
C GLU A 40 5.63 -17.50 -0.39
N GLN A 41 6.73 -17.68 0.34
CA GLN A 41 7.54 -16.56 0.79
C GLN A 41 8.07 -15.80 -0.43
N GLY A 42 7.98 -14.46 -0.39
CA GLY A 42 8.40 -13.58 -1.47
C GLY A 42 7.34 -13.35 -2.54
N SER A 43 6.18 -14.02 -2.47
CA SER A 43 5.05 -13.75 -3.36
C SER A 43 4.59 -12.31 -3.22
N LYS A 44 4.30 -11.67 -4.37
CA LYS A 44 3.75 -10.32 -4.44
C LYS A 44 2.24 -10.40 -4.63
N ALA A 45 1.52 -9.54 -3.94
CA ALA A 45 0.08 -9.42 -4.06
C ALA A 45 -0.36 -7.98 -3.85
N GLU A 46 -1.56 -7.66 -4.33
CA GLU A 46 -2.26 -6.43 -3.97
C GLU A 46 -3.30 -6.79 -2.92
N LEU A 47 -3.22 -6.19 -1.73
CA LEU A 47 -4.20 -6.40 -0.66
C LEU A 47 -4.84 -5.06 -0.27
N PRO A 48 -6.11 -5.07 0.15
CA PRO A 48 -6.71 -3.90 0.77
C PRO A 48 -5.91 -3.43 1.98
N PHE A 49 -5.79 -2.12 2.17
CA PHE A 49 -4.95 -1.55 3.21
C PHE A 49 -5.34 -2.00 4.63
N TRP A 50 -6.63 -2.11 4.94
CA TRP A 50 -7.08 -2.61 6.24
C TRP A 50 -6.48 -3.98 6.58
N LEU A 51 -6.33 -4.87 5.60
CA LEU A 51 -5.74 -6.20 5.78
C LEU A 51 -4.21 -6.13 5.78
N ALA A 52 -3.64 -5.40 4.81
CA ALA A 52 -2.21 -5.23 4.68
C ALA A 52 -1.58 -4.65 5.95
N ARG A 53 -2.24 -3.67 6.58
CA ARG A 53 -1.83 -3.05 7.84
C ARG A 53 -1.68 -4.08 8.96
N GLU A 54 -2.72 -4.87 9.20
CA GLU A 54 -2.73 -5.87 10.27
C GLU A 54 -1.68 -6.96 10.04
N LEU A 55 -1.49 -7.40 8.80
CA LEU A 55 -0.45 -8.36 8.44
C LEU A 55 0.96 -7.79 8.57
N HIS A 56 1.14 -6.50 8.26
CA HIS A 56 2.41 -5.81 8.39
C HIS A 56 2.84 -5.67 9.85
N LEU A 57 1.91 -5.29 10.73
CA LEU A 57 2.15 -5.20 12.18
C LEU A 57 2.54 -6.55 12.79
N ARG A 58 2.06 -7.66 12.22
CA ARG A 58 2.44 -9.03 12.61
C ARG A 58 3.70 -9.54 11.92
N HIS A 59 4.38 -8.69 11.15
CA HIS A 59 5.56 -9.03 10.35
C HIS A 59 5.36 -10.15 9.32
N ALA A 60 4.10 -10.44 8.93
CA ALA A 60 3.78 -11.45 7.93
C ALA A 60 4.02 -10.95 6.50
N VAL A 61 3.87 -9.64 6.26
CA VAL A 61 4.06 -9.01 4.95
C VAL A 61 4.90 -7.73 5.05
N SER A 62 5.59 -7.40 3.96
CA SER A 62 6.25 -6.12 3.76
C SER A 62 5.41 -5.29 2.78
N MET A 63 4.94 -4.12 3.21
CA MET A 63 4.22 -3.21 2.33
C MET A 63 5.21 -2.33 1.56
N SER A 64 4.94 -2.11 0.29
CA SER A 64 5.63 -1.10 -0.51
C SER A 64 4.72 0.10 -0.78
N VAL A 65 5.31 1.14 -1.35
CA VAL A 65 4.60 2.40 -1.62
C VAL A 65 3.54 2.16 -2.71
N PRO A 66 2.26 2.49 -2.44
CA PRO A 66 1.19 2.41 -3.42
C PRO A 66 1.45 3.30 -4.64
N ALA A 67 0.82 2.97 -5.77
CA ALA A 67 1.00 3.69 -7.03
C ALA A 67 0.66 5.19 -6.92
N CYS A 68 -0.32 5.56 -6.08
CA CYS A 68 -0.70 6.95 -5.85
C CYS A 68 0.41 7.79 -5.19
N PHE A 69 1.36 7.16 -4.47
CA PHE A 69 2.49 7.83 -3.82
C PHE A 69 3.83 7.57 -4.53
N ASN A 70 3.79 7.11 -5.79
CA ASN A 70 5.00 6.82 -6.55
C ASN A 70 5.89 8.06 -6.74
N GLN A 71 7.13 7.85 -7.19
CA GLN A 71 8.08 8.94 -7.39
C GLN A 71 7.59 10.01 -8.38
N LYS A 72 6.90 9.60 -9.45
CA LYS A 72 6.32 10.53 -10.43
C LYS A 72 5.37 11.53 -9.76
N THR A 73 4.44 11.02 -8.95
CA THR A 73 3.48 11.86 -8.22
C THR A 73 4.17 12.84 -7.29
N ARG A 74 5.23 12.39 -6.59
CA ARG A 74 6.02 13.27 -5.72
C ARG A 74 6.74 14.38 -6.50
N LEU A 75 7.33 14.06 -7.66
CA LEU A 75 8.01 15.05 -8.50
C LEU A 75 7.03 16.08 -9.05
N GLU A 76 5.84 15.65 -9.48
CA GLU A 76 4.80 16.55 -9.97
C GLU A 76 4.27 17.46 -8.86
N MET A 77 4.05 16.93 -7.65
CA MET A 77 3.67 17.74 -6.48
C MET A 77 4.77 18.73 -6.06
N GLN A 78 6.05 18.38 -6.23
CA GLN A 78 7.17 19.30 -5.97
C GLN A 78 7.28 20.40 -7.01
N ALA A 79 6.91 20.11 -8.27
CA ALA A 79 6.94 21.08 -9.36
C ALA A 79 5.81 22.11 -9.21
N ASP A 80 4.56 21.63 -9.09
CA ASP A 80 3.39 22.46 -8.77
C ASP A 80 2.24 21.58 -8.27
N ALA A 81 2.02 21.56 -6.96
CA ALA A 81 0.95 20.79 -6.34
C ALA A 81 -0.46 21.21 -6.79
N ALA A 82 -0.67 22.46 -7.19
CA ALA A 82 -1.99 22.94 -7.64
C ALA A 82 -2.41 22.34 -8.99
N CYS A 83 -1.44 21.88 -9.79
CA CYS A 83 -1.67 21.28 -11.10
C CYS A 83 -1.81 19.74 -11.06
N VAL A 84 -1.68 19.11 -9.88
CA VAL A 84 -1.79 17.66 -9.74
C VAL A 84 -3.23 17.25 -9.42
N ASP A 85 -3.84 16.49 -10.31
CA ASP A 85 -5.11 15.83 -10.03
C ASP A 85 -4.88 14.62 -9.11
N LEU A 86 -5.07 14.84 -7.80
CA LEU A 86 -4.98 13.80 -6.78
C LEU A 86 -6.20 12.88 -6.78
N ARG A 87 -7.38 13.41 -7.11
CA ARG A 87 -8.64 12.67 -7.03
C ARG A 87 -8.68 11.51 -8.03
N SER A 88 -8.14 11.70 -9.24
CA SER A 88 -8.03 10.61 -10.21
C SER A 88 -7.01 9.53 -9.84
N ARG A 89 -6.08 9.82 -8.92
CA ARG A 89 -5.05 8.88 -8.48
C ARG A 89 -5.45 8.09 -7.25
N CYS A 90 -6.04 8.78 -6.27
CA CYS A 90 -6.60 8.20 -5.06
C CYS A 90 -7.63 9.19 -4.49
N PRO A 91 -8.92 8.86 -4.49
CA PRO A 91 -9.96 9.73 -3.93
C PRO A 91 -9.69 10.14 -2.48
N TYR A 92 -9.03 9.27 -1.71
CA TYR A 92 -8.71 9.45 -0.30
C TYR A 92 -7.23 9.76 -0.05
N PHE A 93 -6.54 10.39 -1.01
CA PHE A 93 -5.08 10.58 -1.00
C PHE A 93 -4.49 11.05 0.34
N TYR A 94 -5.09 12.06 0.98
CA TYR A 94 -4.58 12.61 2.24
C TYR A 94 -4.81 11.67 3.42
N GLU A 95 -6.04 11.21 3.62
CA GLU A 95 -6.39 10.30 4.73
C GLU A 95 -5.61 8.99 4.63
N PHE A 96 -5.57 8.41 3.42
CA PHE A 96 -4.81 7.21 3.14
C PHE A 96 -3.31 7.41 3.40
N GLY A 97 -2.75 8.54 2.97
CA GLY A 97 -1.35 8.89 3.22
C GLY A 97 -1.02 9.05 4.71
N CYS A 98 -1.91 9.68 5.48
CA CYS A 98 -1.77 9.83 6.92
C CYS A 98 -1.80 8.48 7.66
N LYS A 99 -2.61 7.52 7.19
CA LYS A 99 -2.65 6.15 7.74
C LYS A 99 -1.43 5.33 7.34
N LEU A 100 -0.90 5.54 6.13
CA LEU A 100 0.26 4.81 5.60
C LEU A 100 1.59 5.28 6.22
N ALA A 101 1.75 6.60 6.42
CA ALA A 101 2.98 7.22 6.92
C ALA A 101 3.60 6.57 8.19
N PRO A 102 2.85 6.27 9.26
CA PRO A 102 3.42 5.69 10.48
C PRO A 102 3.89 4.24 10.31
N LEU A 103 3.47 3.54 9.25
CA LEU A 103 3.79 2.12 9.03
C LEU A 103 5.19 1.89 8.46
N GLY A 104 5.95 2.96 8.18
CA GLY A 104 7.35 2.85 7.74
C GLY A 104 7.50 2.04 6.45
N VAL A 105 6.55 2.17 5.53
CA VAL A 105 6.52 1.40 4.28
C VAL A 105 7.81 1.57 3.48
N GLN A 106 8.26 0.48 2.87
CA GLN A 106 9.54 0.48 2.18
C GLN A 106 9.38 1.24 0.86
N TRP A 107 9.97 2.43 0.81
CA TRP A 107 10.21 3.13 -0.44
C TRP A 107 11.16 2.27 -1.26
N SER A 108 10.67 1.70 -2.35
CA SER A 108 11.52 0.93 -3.26
C SER A 108 12.60 1.87 -3.77
N GLN A 109 13.79 1.76 -3.19
CA GLN A 109 14.98 2.49 -3.59
C GLN A 109 15.39 2.00 -4.97
N PHE A 110 15.37 2.90 -5.95
CA PHE A 110 16.39 2.90 -6.98
C PHE A 110 16.91 4.34 -7.13
N VAL A 111 18.23 4.44 -7.02
CA VAL A 111 19.10 5.61 -7.23
C VAL A 111 19.17 6.61 -6.06
N VAL A 112 19.95 6.26 -5.04
CA VAL A 112 20.92 7.24 -4.52
C VAL A 112 22.12 7.17 -5.46
N GLY A 113 22.05 7.95 -6.54
CA GLY A 113 23.25 8.45 -7.18
C GLY A 113 23.80 9.50 -6.22
N SER A 114 24.83 9.11 -5.49
CA SER A 114 25.62 10.01 -4.66
C SER A 114 26.16 11.15 -5.55
N PHE A 115 25.93 12.39 -5.12
CA PHE A 115 26.74 13.54 -5.52
C PHE A 115 28.12 13.46 -4.88
#